data_AF-A0A350IKH0-F1
#
_entry.id   AF-A0A350IKH0-F1
#
_cell.length_a   1.000
_cell.length_b   1.000
_cell.length_c   1.000
_cell.angle_alpha   90.00
_cell.angle_beta   90.00
_cell.angle_gamma   90.00
#
_symmetry.space_group_name_H-M   'P 1'
#
loop_
_entity.id
_entity.type
_entity.pdbx_description
1 polymer ?
#
loop_
_entity_poly.entity_id
_entity_poly.type
_entity_poly.pdbx_seq_one_letter_code
_entity_poly.pdbx_strand_id
1 'polypeptide(L)' 'MEKYYTIDINLSMKARILSNDLSISFIIKNITDQYYEIIKNYPMPKRSFVFSASYNVK' A
#
# COMPACT_ATOMS: atom_id res chain seq x y z
N MET A 1 -11.77 18.20 -14.99
CA MET A 1 -11.21 17.21 -14.07
C MET A 1 -9.85 17.73 -13.63
N GLU A 2 -9.61 17.82 -12.33
CA GLU A 2 -8.28 18.17 -11.83
C GLU A 2 -7.32 17.01 -12.13
N LYS A 3 -6.13 17.33 -12.64
CA LYS A 3 -5.07 16.33 -12.83
C LYS A 3 -4.43 16.08 -11.48
N TYR A 4 -4.54 14.87 -10.97
CA TYR A 4 -3.88 14.42 -9.75
C TYR A 4 -2.77 13.42 -10.06
N TYR A 5 -1.77 13.33 -9.18
CA TYR A 5 -0.66 12.41 -9.34
C TYR A 5 -0.25 11.81 -8.00
N THR A 6 -0.68 10.58 -7.74
CA THR A 6 -0.33 9.84 -6.53
C THR A 6 0.87 8.95 -6.76
N ILE A 7 1.83 8.99 -5.82
CA ILE A 7 2.97 8.09 -5.78
C ILE A 7 2.76 7.12 -4.60
N ASP A 8 2.83 5.83 -4.90
CA ASP A 8 2.74 4.76 -3.91
C ASP A 8 4.07 4.00 -3.85
N ILE A 9 4.48 3.59 -2.65
CA ILE A 9 5.68 2.77 -2.43
C ILE A 9 5.25 1.44 -1.81
N ASN A 10 5.72 0.33 -2.37
CA ASN A 10 5.51 -1.00 -1.82
C ASN A 10 6.87 -1.68 -1.59
N LEU A 11 7.13 -2.05 -0.34
CA LEU A 11 8.21 -2.94 0.03
C LEU A 11 7.63 -4.31 0.36
N SER A 12 8.09 -5.36 -0.32
CA SER A 12 7.67 -6.72 -0.04
C SER A 12 8.87 -7.65 0.13
N MET A 13 8.78 -8.53 1.12
CA MET A 13 9.77 -9.54 1.42
C MET A 13 9.07 -10.91 1.45
N LYS A 14 9.68 -11.88 0.78
CA LYS A 14 9.29 -13.29 0.89
C LYS A 14 10.48 -14.07 1.42
N ALA A 15 10.24 -14.85 2.46
CA ALA A 15 11.25 -15.70 3.09
C ALA A 15 10.67 -17.10 3.26
N ARG A 16 11.51 -18.11 3.08
CA ARG A 16 11.17 -19.49 3.43
C ARG A 16 11.74 -19.81 4.81
N ILE A 17 10.88 -20.14 5.75
CA ILE A 17 11.27 -20.57 7.10
C ILE A 17 10.96 -22.06 7.19
N LEU A 18 12.00 -22.89 7.19
CA LEU A 18 11.90 -24.35 7.06
C LEU A 18 11.17 -24.75 5.75
N SER A 19 10.02 -25.41 5.85
CA SER A 19 9.17 -25.80 4.72
C SER A 19 8.01 -24.82 4.46
N ASN A 20 7.93 -23.76 5.26
CA ASN A 20 6.81 -22.81 5.27
C ASN A 20 7.22 -21.50 4.60
N ASP A 21 6.25 -20.85 3.96
CA ASP A 21 6.49 -19.60 3.24
C ASP A 21 5.95 -18.42 4.07
N LEU A 22 6.82 -17.46 4.39
CA LEU A 22 6.49 -16.20 5.05
C LEU A 22 6.54 -15.07 4.02
N SER A 23 5.48 -14.27 3.94
CA SER A 23 5.41 -13.06 3.12
C SER A 23 5.07 -11.87 3.99
N ILE A 24 5.87 -10.81 3.91
CA ILE A 24 5.64 -9.54 4.60
C ILE A 24 5.60 -8.45 3.53
N SER A 25 4.63 -7.53 3.60
CA SER A 25 4.57 -6.37 2.72
C SER A 25 4.14 -5.13 3.49
N PHE A 26 4.78 -4.01 3.16
CA PHE A 26 4.48 -2.69 3.66
C PHE A 26 4.26 -1.76 2.47
N ILE A 27 3.08 -1.15 2.42
CA ILE A 27 2.66 -0.25 1.34
C ILE A 27 2.37 1.12 1.95
N ILE A 28 3.00 2.15 1.41
CA ILE A 28 2.67 3.54 1.65
C ILE A 28 1.94 4.04 0.41
N LYS A 29 0.66 4.37 0.55
CA LYS A 29 -0.10 5.00 -0.53
C LYS A 29 -0.10 6.52 -0.37
N ASN A 30 -0.09 7.24 -1.49
CA ASN A 30 -0.08 8.69 -1.54
C ASN A 30 1.04 9.28 -0.66
N ILE A 31 2.29 8.92 -0.95
CA ILE A 31 3.46 9.30 -0.13
C ILE A 31 3.67 10.82 -0.05
N THR A 32 3.25 11.54 -1.09
CA THR A 32 3.28 13.01 -1.16
C THR A 32 2.12 13.67 -0.43
N ASP A 33 1.18 12.89 0.14
CA ASP A 33 -0.01 13.34 0.86
C ASP A 33 -0.87 14.33 0.05
N GLN A 34 -0.95 14.12 -1.27
CA GLN A 34 -1.70 15.01 -2.16
C GLN A 34 -3.19 14.92 -1.86
N TYR A 35 -3.81 16.07 -1.62
CA TYR A 35 -5.26 16.20 -1.53
C TYR A 35 -5.84 16.53 -2.90
N TYR A 36 -6.85 15.77 -3.33
CA TYR A 36 -7.62 16.03 -4.53
C TYR A 36 -9.00 15.36 -4.45
N GLU A 37 -9.94 15.90 -5.22
CA GLU A 37 -11.30 15.37 -5.35
C GLU A 37 -11.49 14.80 -6.75
N ILE A 38 -11.99 13.57 -6.85
CA ILE A 38 -12.26 12.92 -8.16
C ILE A 38 -13.51 13.54 -8.79
N ILE A 39 -14.51 13.75 -7.94
CA ILE A 39 -15.77 14.43 -8.19
C ILE A 39 -16.06 15.31 -6.98
N LYS A 40 -16.87 16.35 -7.15
CA LYS A 40 -17.21 17.30 -6.09
C LYS A 40 -17.66 16.57 -4.82
N ASN A 41 -17.03 16.88 -3.68
CA ASN A 41 -17.30 16.28 -2.37
C ASN A 41 -16.94 14.79 -2.25
N TYR A 42 -16.09 14.26 -3.13
CA TYR A 42 -15.53 12.92 -3.00
C TYR A 42 -13.99 12.98 -2.92
N PRO A 43 -13.46 13.30 -1.72
CA PRO A 43 -12.03 13.39 -1.52
C PRO A 43 -11.40 11.99 -1.56
N MET A 44 -10.25 11.88 -2.23
CA MET A 44 -9.46 10.66 -2.16
C MET A 44 -8.81 10.49 -0.79
N PRO A 45 -8.53 9.25 -0.36
CA PRO A 45 -7.79 9.00 0.86
C PRO A 45 -6.45 9.73 0.84
N LYS A 46 -6.15 10.37 1.97
CA LYS A 46 -4.82 10.91 2.28
C LYS A 46 -3.79 9.78 2.34
N ARG A 47 -2.55 10.12 2.68
CA ARG A 47 -1.50 9.14 2.90
C ARG A 47 -1.97 8.02 3.84
N SER A 48 -1.80 6.78 3.40
CA SER A 48 -2.18 5.60 4.17
C SER A 48 -1.08 4.55 4.17
N PHE A 49 -1.02 3.78 5.26
CA PHE A 49 -0.01 2.76 5.49
C PHE A 49 -0.73 1.41 5.60
N VAL A 50 -0.33 0.45 4.78
CA VAL A 50 -0.86 -0.90 4.79
C VAL A 50 0.29 -1.84 5.13
N PHE A 51 0.17 -2.54 6.25
CA PHE A 51 1.07 -3.62 6.61
C PHE A 51 0.34 -4.95 6.43
N SER A 52 1.02 -5.93 5.85
CA SER A 52 0.51 -7.28 5.68
C SER A 52 1.60 -8.29 6.00
N ALA A 53 1.21 -9.34 6.71
CA ALA A 53 2.04 -10.51 6.96
C ALA A 53 1.19 -11.75 6.69
N SER A 54 1.75 -12.72 5.97
CA SER A 54 1.10 -13.97 5.63
C SER A 54 2.08 -15.11 5.85
N TYR A 55 1.61 -16.16 6.50
CA TYR A 55 2.38 -17.36 6.79
C TYR A 55 1.63 -18.57 6.25
N ASN A 56 2.24 -19.27 5.31
CA ASN A 56 1.68 -20.45 4.70
C ASN A 56 2.39 -21.70 5.22
N VAL A 57 1.64 -22.58 5.88
CA VAL A 57 2.12 -23.85 6.42
C VAL A 57 1.85 -24.95 5.41
N LYS A 58 2.88 -25.71 5.05
CA LYS A 58 2.75 -26.91 4.23
C LYS A 58 2.39 -28.14 5.05
#